data_AF-A0ABD6S9P3-F1
#
_entry.id   AF-A0ABD6S9P3-F1
#
_cell.length_a   1.000
_cell.length_b   1.000
_cell.length_c   1.000
_cell.angle_alpha   90.00
_cell.angle_beta   90.00
_cell.angle_gamma   90.00
#
_symmetry.space_group_name_H-M   'P 1'
#
loop_
_entity.id
_entity.type
_entity.pdbx_description
1 polymer ?
#
loop_
_entity_poly.entity_id
_entity_poly.type
_entity_poly.pdbx_seq_one_letter_code
_entity_poly.pdbx_strand_id
1 'polypeptide(L)'
;MYRSSHKDMEIGDRIVVIEEVRNGLLQLNPLDEGKIVDLRGQVSAGVWFMHVGQYHGEPVSQALELETHYHKKGRLHGVVMELDRKYFALRHRYGGTFDDIWIDEDRALTIPFFEVNEHEREKSNRSVNVGGGVLKAIYQYPFPYVMQVVDEAFTDWTEKHSKTRKLTEEERECGEYPSHWETALTEESSEAFHKKKEEVEIAFAKATGVYVPFLGGLIFE
;
A
#
# COMPACT_ATOMS: atom_id res chain seq x y z
N MET A 1 18.81 20.79 4.31
CA MET A 1 17.90 19.90 3.58
C MET A 1 16.51 20.07 4.17
N TYR A 2 15.48 20.37 3.36
CA TYR A 2 14.11 20.50 3.85
C TYR A 2 13.55 19.10 4.07
N ARG A 3 13.21 18.75 5.32
CA ARG A 3 12.56 17.48 5.65
C ARG A 3 11.11 17.55 5.21
N SER A 4 10.72 16.71 4.25
CA SER A 4 9.32 16.63 3.84
C SER A 4 8.61 15.58 4.68
N SER A 5 7.35 15.85 5.04
CA SER A 5 6.48 14.85 5.68
C SER A 5 5.83 13.92 4.66
N HIS A 6 5.93 14.25 3.36
CA HIS A 6 5.26 13.53 2.28
C HIS A 6 6.08 13.63 0.97
N LYS A 7 6.01 12.60 0.13
CA LYS A 7 6.54 12.66 -1.24
C LYS A 7 5.59 13.44 -2.15
N ASP A 8 6.09 14.40 -2.92
CA ASP A 8 5.28 15.08 -3.94
C ASP A 8 4.78 14.10 -4.99
N MET A 9 3.51 14.25 -5.39
CA MET A 9 2.87 13.47 -6.46
C MET A 9 3.29 13.98 -7.82
N GLU A 10 3.51 13.05 -8.74
CA GLU A 10 3.81 13.34 -10.14
C GLU A 10 2.84 12.59 -11.07
N ILE A 11 2.57 13.18 -12.24
CA ILE A 11 1.78 12.50 -13.27
C ILE A 11 2.54 11.25 -13.71
N GLY A 12 1.84 10.11 -13.69
CA GLY A 12 2.41 8.81 -14.01
C GLY A 12 2.91 8.02 -12.80
N ASP A 13 2.85 8.58 -11.60
CA ASP A 13 3.03 7.81 -10.37
C ASP A 13 1.97 6.73 -10.24
N ARG A 14 2.38 5.60 -9.67
CA ARG A 14 1.46 4.53 -9.29
C ARG A 14 1.04 4.76 -7.85
N ILE A 15 -0.22 4.51 -7.57
CA ILE A 15 -0.79 4.62 -6.24
C ILE A 15 -1.43 3.31 -5.84
N VAL A 16 -1.65 3.17 -4.54
CA VAL A 16 -2.45 2.10 -3.95
C VAL A 16 -3.53 2.74 -3.07
N VAL A 17 -4.77 2.31 -3.23
CA VAL A 17 -5.90 2.73 -2.40
C VAL A 17 -5.73 2.14 -1.00
N ILE A 18 -5.84 2.95 0.05
CA ILE A 18 -5.57 2.50 1.43
C ILE A 18 -6.83 2.32 2.28
N GLU A 19 -7.98 2.74 1.75
CA GLU A 19 -9.29 2.54 2.35
C GLU A 19 -10.37 2.50 1.28
N GLU A 20 -11.50 1.85 1.59
CA GLU A 20 -12.60 1.74 0.64
C GLU A 20 -13.11 3.13 0.20
N VAL A 21 -13.18 3.36 -1.11
CA VAL A 21 -13.77 4.57 -1.69
C VAL A 21 -15.01 4.19 -2.45
N ARG A 22 -16.15 4.76 -2.06
CA ARG A 22 -17.43 4.50 -2.71
C ARG A 22 -18.07 5.78 -3.22
N ASN A 23 -18.23 5.87 -4.54
CA ASN A 23 -18.88 6.97 -5.24
C ASN A 23 -19.98 6.42 -6.15
N GLY A 24 -21.19 6.29 -5.59
CA GLY A 24 -22.34 5.74 -6.31
C GLY A 24 -22.12 4.27 -6.70
N LEU A 25 -22.00 4.01 -8.00
CA LEU A 25 -21.76 2.67 -8.57
C LEU A 25 -20.28 2.30 -8.65
N LEU A 26 -19.37 3.26 -8.41
CA LEU A 26 -17.94 3.03 -8.40
C LEU A 26 -17.49 2.70 -6.98
N GLN A 27 -16.82 1.57 -6.83
CA GLN A 27 -16.22 1.13 -5.57
C GLN A 27 -14.76 0.76 -5.83
N LEU A 28 -13.86 1.34 -5.05
CA LEU A 28 -12.46 0.97 -5.00
C LEU A 28 -12.20 0.30 -3.65
N ASN A 29 -11.59 -0.87 -3.68
CA ASN A 29 -11.22 -1.60 -2.48
C ASN A 29 -9.82 -1.18 -2.01
N PRO A 30 -9.49 -1.38 -0.73
CA PRO A 30 -8.11 -1.32 -0.28
C PRO A 30 -7.21 -2.20 -1.17
N LEU A 31 -5.99 -1.74 -1.41
CA LEU A 31 -4.99 -2.35 -2.28
C LEU A 31 -5.24 -2.25 -3.80
N ASP A 32 -6.35 -1.64 -4.24
CA ASP A 32 -6.55 -1.34 -5.66
C ASP A 32 -5.45 -0.40 -6.19
N GLU A 33 -4.85 -0.78 -7.33
CA GLU A 33 -3.78 -0.02 -7.96
C GLU A 33 -4.31 0.95 -9.02
N GLY A 34 -3.77 2.17 -9.00
CA GLY A 34 -4.09 3.20 -9.98
C GLY A 34 -2.86 3.93 -10.51
N LYS A 35 -3.06 4.72 -11.56
CA LYS A 35 -2.03 5.61 -12.11
C LYS A 35 -2.52 7.05 -12.11
N ILE A 36 -1.72 7.98 -11.59
CA ILE A 36 -2.03 9.41 -11.65
C ILE A 36 -1.97 9.88 -13.11
N VAL A 37 -3.04 10.52 -13.58
CA VAL A 37 -3.17 11.08 -14.94
C VAL A 37 -3.41 12.59 -14.96
N ASP A 38 -3.90 13.16 -13.86
CA ASP A 38 -4.07 14.61 -13.67
C ASP A 38 -3.79 14.99 -12.20
N LEU A 39 -3.33 16.22 -11.96
CA LEU A 39 -3.03 16.74 -10.63
C LEU A 39 -3.85 18.00 -10.32
N ARG A 40 -4.36 18.07 -9.09
CA ARG A 40 -4.97 19.28 -8.51
C ARG A 40 -4.08 19.77 -7.37
N GLY A 41 -2.86 20.17 -7.75
CA GLY A 41 -1.80 20.49 -6.79
C GLY A 41 -1.32 19.24 -6.04
N GLN A 42 -1.04 19.37 -4.74
CA GLN A 42 -0.58 18.27 -3.89
C GLN A 42 -1.67 17.74 -2.93
N VAL A 43 -2.95 18.07 -3.19
CA VAL A 43 -4.10 17.76 -2.32
C VAL A 43 -4.98 16.65 -2.88
N SER A 44 -5.25 16.66 -4.19
CA SER A 44 -5.99 15.60 -4.88
C SER A 44 -5.38 15.31 -6.26
N ALA A 45 -5.70 14.13 -6.78
CA ALA A 45 -5.22 13.64 -8.07
C ALA A 45 -6.35 12.94 -8.83
N GLY A 46 -6.35 13.12 -10.15
CA GLY A 46 -7.13 12.28 -11.06
C GLY A 46 -6.38 10.97 -11.27
N VAL A 47 -6.94 9.88 -10.78
CA VAL A 47 -6.33 8.55 -10.81
C VAL A 47 -7.11 7.64 -11.74
N TRP A 48 -6.41 7.07 -12.71
CA TRP A 48 -6.97 6.09 -13.64
C TRP A 48 -6.86 4.68 -13.06
N PHE A 49 -8.00 4.01 -12.97
CA PHE A 49 -8.16 2.61 -12.53
C PHE A 49 -8.63 1.77 -13.72
N MET A 50 -7.80 0.81 -14.12
CA MET A 50 -8.07 -0.01 -15.32
C MET A 50 -9.11 -1.10 -15.06
N HIS A 51 -9.14 -1.64 -13.83
CA HIS A 51 -9.97 -2.79 -13.47
C HIS A 51 -11.46 -2.45 -13.32
N VAL A 52 -11.80 -1.16 -13.26
CA VAL A 52 -13.18 -0.71 -13.05
C VAL A 52 -13.93 -0.61 -14.37
N GLY A 53 -15.09 -1.27 -14.41
CA GLY A 53 -15.99 -1.41 -15.55
C GLY A 53 -15.39 -2.22 -16.70
N GLN A 54 -14.46 -3.14 -16.36
CA GLN A 54 -13.86 -4.05 -17.33
C GLN A 54 -14.78 -5.25 -17.60
N TYR A 55 -15.56 -5.67 -16.60
CA TYR A 55 -16.43 -6.84 -16.70
C TYR A 55 -17.89 -6.45 -16.88
N HIS A 56 -18.62 -7.23 -17.67
CA HIS A 56 -20.06 -7.05 -17.91
C HIS A 56 -20.88 -7.13 -16.60
N GLY A 57 -20.44 -7.95 -15.65
CA GLY A 57 -21.12 -8.14 -14.36
C GLY A 57 -21.06 -6.92 -13.44
N GLU A 58 -20.23 -5.92 -13.74
CA GLU A 58 -20.04 -4.77 -12.86
C GLU A 58 -21.21 -3.79 -12.94
N PRO A 59 -21.63 -3.19 -11.81
CA PRO A 59 -22.74 -2.23 -11.78
C PRO A 59 -22.57 -1.07 -12.76
N VAL A 60 -21.34 -0.56 -12.93
CA VAL A 60 -21.07 0.54 -13.87
C VAL A 60 -21.24 0.09 -15.33
N SER A 61 -20.77 -1.10 -15.68
CA SER A 61 -20.89 -1.64 -17.04
C SER A 61 -22.34 -1.89 -17.42
N GLN A 62 -23.14 -2.40 -16.47
CA GLN A 62 -24.58 -2.60 -16.64
C GLN A 62 -25.32 -1.27 -16.79
N ALA A 63 -25.01 -0.28 -15.93
CA ALA A 63 -25.64 1.04 -15.99
C ALA A 63 -25.32 1.79 -17.29
N LEU A 64 -24.14 1.56 -17.88
CA LEU A 64 -23.73 2.13 -19.15
C LEU A 64 -24.18 1.30 -20.37
N GLU A 65 -24.89 0.19 -20.15
CA GLU A 65 -25.35 -0.74 -21.19
C GLU A 65 -24.22 -1.24 -22.12
N LEU A 66 -23.05 -1.52 -21.54
CA LEU A 66 -21.85 -1.99 -22.26
C LEU A 66 -21.90 -3.52 -22.41
N GLU A 67 -22.65 -4.06 -23.37
CA GLU A 67 -22.62 -5.49 -23.67
C GLU A 67 -21.41 -5.88 -24.55
N THR A 68 -20.77 -7.00 -24.22
CA THR A 68 -19.60 -7.55 -24.93
C THR A 68 -19.94 -8.26 -26.24
N HIS A 69 -21.22 -8.49 -26.58
CA HIS A 69 -21.63 -9.22 -27.79
C HIS A 69 -22.64 -8.44 -28.63
N TYR A 70 -22.38 -8.46 -29.95
CA TYR A 70 -23.25 -8.06 -31.06
C TYR A 70 -24.23 -6.90 -30.77
N HIS A 71 -23.78 -5.68 -31.13
CA HIS A 71 -24.57 -4.47 -31.40
C HIS A 71 -24.65 -3.35 -30.32
N LYS A 72 -23.54 -2.78 -29.82
CA LYS A 72 -23.48 -1.37 -29.31
C LYS A 72 -22.10 -0.68 -29.44
N LYS A 73 -22.05 0.61 -29.06
CA LYS A 73 -21.18 1.72 -29.54
C LYS A 73 -19.80 1.91 -28.85
N GLY A 74 -19.31 0.99 -28.02
CA GLY A 74 -17.99 1.15 -27.38
C GLY A 74 -17.71 0.21 -26.20
N ARG A 75 -16.50 0.31 -25.62
CA ARG A 75 -16.05 -0.40 -24.41
C ARG A 75 -15.45 0.58 -23.40
N LEU A 76 -15.54 0.28 -22.11
CA LEU A 76 -14.82 1.03 -21.08
C LEU A 76 -13.40 0.48 -20.94
N HIS A 77 -12.43 1.37 -20.76
CA HIS A 77 -11.00 1.02 -20.60
C HIS A 77 -10.51 1.40 -19.18
N GLY A 78 -11.43 1.43 -18.21
CA GLY A 78 -11.21 1.99 -16.89
C GLY A 78 -11.84 3.37 -16.70
N VAL A 79 -11.75 3.87 -15.48
CA VAL A 79 -12.31 5.16 -15.07
C VAL A 79 -11.24 6.04 -14.44
N VAL A 80 -11.37 7.35 -14.63
CA VAL A 80 -10.59 8.33 -13.88
C VAL A 80 -11.45 8.81 -12.73
N MET A 81 -10.98 8.61 -11.50
CA MET A 81 -11.61 9.13 -10.29
C MET A 81 -10.72 10.18 -9.67
N GLU A 82 -11.31 11.31 -9.28
CA GLU A 82 -10.61 12.27 -8.43
C GLU A 82 -10.57 11.73 -7.00
N LEU A 83 -9.36 11.57 -6.45
CA LEU A 83 -9.14 11.11 -5.09
C LEU A 83 -8.36 12.15 -4.30
N ASP A 84 -8.81 12.43 -3.07
CA ASP A 84 -7.97 13.17 -2.12
C ASP A 84 -6.75 12.33 -1.76
N ARG A 85 -5.62 13.00 -1.54
CA ARG A 85 -4.35 12.38 -1.15
C ARG A 85 -4.45 11.48 0.08
N LYS A 86 -5.41 11.73 0.98
CA LYS A 86 -5.63 10.90 2.18
C LYS A 86 -6.18 9.50 1.88
N TYR A 87 -6.72 9.25 0.68
CA TYR A 87 -7.32 7.97 0.29
C TYR A 87 -6.35 7.03 -0.43
N PHE A 88 -5.13 7.46 -0.72
CA PHE A 88 -4.14 6.64 -1.40
C PHE A 88 -2.71 6.91 -0.94
N ALA A 89 -1.85 5.93 -1.16
CA ALA A 89 -0.41 6.03 -0.95
C ALA A 89 0.33 5.89 -2.28
N LEU A 90 1.47 6.57 -2.42
CA LEU A 90 2.33 6.41 -3.59
C LEU A 90 3.04 5.06 -3.52
N ARG A 91 2.97 4.26 -4.58
CA ARG A 91 3.66 2.97 -4.63
C ARG A 91 5.16 3.20 -4.68
N HIS A 92 5.87 2.63 -3.71
CA HIS A 92 7.32 2.61 -3.67
C HIS A 92 7.88 1.95 -4.94
N ARG A 93 8.87 2.58 -5.56
CA ARG A 93 9.60 2.03 -6.72
C ARG A 93 11.05 1.84 -6.32
N TYR A 94 11.64 0.70 -6.69
CA TYR A 94 13.06 0.46 -6.50
C TYR A 94 13.87 1.55 -7.23
N GLY A 95 14.78 2.22 -6.52
CA GLY A 95 15.52 3.38 -7.02
C GLY A 95 14.77 4.73 -6.98
N GLY A 96 13.56 4.77 -6.42
CA GLY A 96 12.88 6.03 -6.11
C GLY A 96 13.46 6.68 -4.86
N THR A 97 13.55 8.02 -4.84
CA THR A 97 14.09 8.76 -3.69
C THR A 97 12.99 9.05 -2.66
N PHE A 98 12.97 8.26 -1.58
CA PHE A 98 12.14 8.49 -0.39
C PHE A 98 12.99 8.91 0.84
N ASP A 99 14.29 9.11 0.64
CA ASP A 99 15.28 9.38 1.70
C ASP A 99 15.04 10.71 2.45
N ASP A 100 14.38 11.66 1.79
CA ASP A 100 14.06 12.98 2.37
C ASP A 100 12.74 12.99 3.16
N ILE A 101 12.07 11.85 3.30
CA ILE A 101 10.78 11.74 3.98
C ILE A 101 10.98 11.42 5.45
N TRP A 102 10.26 12.17 6.28
CA TRP A 102 10.25 12.01 7.73
C TRP A 102 8.83 11.77 8.22
N ILE A 103 8.66 10.75 9.05
CA ILE A 103 7.38 10.29 9.57
C ILE A 103 7.25 10.77 11.01
N ASP A 104 6.17 11.50 11.31
CA ASP A 104 5.88 11.93 12.68
C ASP A 104 5.70 10.71 13.60
N GLU A 105 6.24 10.76 14.81
CA GLU A 105 6.22 9.68 15.81
C GLU A 105 4.80 9.18 16.07
N ASP A 106 3.83 10.09 16.24
CA ASP A 106 2.43 9.73 16.46
C ASP A 106 1.84 8.90 15.31
N ARG A 107 2.32 9.11 14.07
CA ARG A 107 1.93 8.30 12.91
C ARG A 107 2.71 6.99 12.86
N ALA A 108 4.02 7.02 13.11
CA ALA A 108 4.86 5.83 13.09
C ALA A 108 4.38 4.79 14.11
N LEU A 109 3.95 5.22 15.30
CA LEU A 109 3.38 4.36 16.35
C LEU A 109 2.04 3.70 15.98
N THR A 110 1.40 4.10 14.87
CA THR A 110 0.22 3.40 14.34
C THR A 110 0.58 2.20 13.47
N ILE A 111 1.85 2.07 13.08
CA ILE A 111 2.34 0.98 12.25
C ILE A 111 2.62 -0.23 13.15
N PRO A 112 2.11 -1.44 12.82
CA PRO A 112 2.46 -2.65 13.56
C PRO A 112 3.97 -2.81 13.68
N PHE A 113 4.41 -3.33 14.83
CA PHE A 113 5.82 -3.58 15.19
C PHE A 113 6.70 -2.35 15.42
N PHE A 114 6.23 -1.14 15.12
CA PHE A 114 7.03 0.06 15.35
C PHE A 114 6.97 0.47 16.83
N GLU A 115 8.13 0.69 17.43
CA GLU A 115 8.28 1.15 18.80
C GLU A 115 9.20 2.38 18.87
N VAL A 116 9.10 3.14 19.95
CA VAL A 116 9.95 4.34 20.15
C VAL A 116 11.42 3.91 20.26
N ASN A 117 12.25 4.40 19.35
CA ASN A 117 13.70 4.30 19.44
C ASN A 117 14.33 5.68 19.66
N GLU A 118 14.85 5.96 20.85
CA GLU A 118 15.45 7.27 21.18
C GLU A 118 16.74 7.58 20.39
N HIS A 119 17.40 6.59 19.78
CA HIS A 119 18.62 6.81 18.98
C HIS A 119 18.34 7.37 17.59
N GLU A 120 17.26 6.90 16.95
CA GLU A 120 16.85 7.31 15.59
C GLU A 120 15.79 8.42 15.59
N ARG A 121 15.29 8.75 16.79
CA ARG A 121 14.27 9.77 17.00
C ARG A 121 14.87 11.16 16.89
N GLU A 122 14.27 11.99 16.06
CA GLU A 122 14.68 13.39 15.91
C GLU A 122 13.55 14.37 16.21
N LYS A 123 13.91 15.54 16.74
CA LYS A 123 12.96 16.64 16.90
C LYS A 123 12.59 17.22 15.53
N SER A 124 11.30 17.35 15.27
CA SER A 124 10.77 18.12 14.15
C SER A 124 10.97 19.62 14.40
N ASN A 125 11.02 20.39 13.31
CA ASN A 125 10.95 21.86 13.39
C ASN A 125 9.54 22.35 13.76
N ARG A 126 8.55 21.45 13.82
CA ARG A 126 7.17 21.72 14.20
C ARG A 126 6.95 21.45 15.68
N SER A 127 6.02 22.20 16.28
CA SER A 127 5.56 21.98 17.65
C SER A 127 4.04 22.08 17.71
N VAL A 128 3.43 21.41 18.69
CA VAL A 128 1.99 21.44 18.93
C VAL A 128 1.72 22.22 20.21
N ASN A 129 0.75 23.13 20.17
CA ASN A 129 0.26 23.81 21.35
C ASN A 129 -0.63 22.84 22.14
N VAL A 130 -0.19 22.48 23.35
CA VAL A 130 -0.90 21.55 24.24
C VAL A 130 -1.80 22.29 25.24
N GLY A 131 -2.07 23.58 25.00
CA GLY A 131 -2.88 24.44 25.85
C GLY A 131 -2.03 25.36 26.71
N GLY A 132 -2.61 26.50 27.11
CA GLY A 132 -1.95 27.47 28.00
C GLY A 132 -0.69 28.13 27.44
N GLY A 133 -0.47 28.07 26.11
CA GLY A 133 0.74 28.59 25.47
C GLY A 133 1.95 27.66 25.55
N VAL A 134 1.79 26.45 26.07
CA VAL A 134 2.85 25.44 26.14
C VAL A 134 2.97 24.74 24.79
N LEU A 135 4.16 24.81 24.20
CA LEU A 135 4.49 24.12 22.95
C LEU A 135 5.24 22.81 23.27
N LYS A 136 4.71 21.68 22.80
CA LYS A 136 5.38 20.38 22.85
C LYS A 136 6.07 20.12 21.51
N ALA A 137 7.33 19.68 21.57
CA ALA A 137 8.06 19.27 20.36
C ALA A 137 7.40 18.03 19.75
N ILE A 138 7.30 18.02 18.42
CA ILE A 138 6.95 16.80 17.66
C ILE A 138 8.26 16.07 17.38
N TYR A 139 8.21 14.74 17.47
CA TYR A 139 9.32 13.88 17.10
C TYR A 139 9.00 13.15 15.80
N GLN A 140 10.04 12.76 15.07
CA GLN A 140 9.92 12.16 13.75
C GLN A 140 11.08 11.21 13.48
N TYR A 141 10.85 10.27 12.57
CA TYR A 141 11.77 9.23 12.15
C TYR A 141 12.01 9.30 10.64
N PRO A 142 13.21 8.97 10.14
CA PRO A 142 13.45 8.91 8.71
C PRO A 142 12.70 7.71 8.12
N PHE A 143 12.08 7.89 6.94
CA PHE A 143 11.31 6.85 6.26
C PHE A 143 12.09 5.53 6.07
N PRO A 144 13.36 5.53 5.61
CA PRO A 144 14.13 4.30 5.46
C PRO A 144 14.25 3.49 6.75
N TYR A 145 14.40 4.16 7.91
CA TYR A 145 14.46 3.49 9.20
C TYR A 145 13.14 2.82 9.57
N VAL A 146 12.01 3.55 9.44
CA VAL A 146 10.68 3.00 9.73
C VAL A 146 10.39 1.78 8.83
N MET A 147 10.74 1.86 7.55
CA MET A 147 10.60 0.75 6.61
C MET A 147 11.42 -0.47 7.03
N GLN A 148 12.69 -0.28 7.37
CA GLN A 148 13.59 -1.35 7.78
C GLN A 148 13.10 -2.07 9.05
N VAL A 149 12.75 -1.31 10.10
CA VAL A 149 12.25 -1.90 11.37
C VAL A 149 11.01 -2.75 11.14
N VAL A 150 10.09 -2.27 10.33
CA VAL A 150 8.84 -2.98 10.03
C VAL A 150 9.11 -4.24 9.21
N ASP A 151 10.01 -4.19 8.22
CA ASP A 151 10.36 -5.35 7.40
C ASP A 151 11.09 -6.44 8.20
N GLU A 152 12.05 -6.05 9.05
CA GLU A 152 12.77 -6.95 9.96
C GLU A 152 11.79 -7.62 10.94
N ALA A 153 10.94 -6.83 11.60
CA ALA A 153 9.98 -7.37 12.55
C ALA A 153 8.90 -8.24 11.89
N PHE A 154 8.47 -7.90 10.68
CA PHE A 154 7.52 -8.74 9.93
C PHE A 154 8.17 -10.04 9.45
N THR A 155 9.45 -10.02 9.10
CA THR A 155 10.23 -11.23 8.80
C THR A 155 10.32 -12.13 10.03
N ASP A 156 10.70 -11.59 11.18
CA ASP A 156 10.70 -12.28 12.47
C ASP A 156 9.34 -12.89 12.83
N TRP A 157 8.25 -12.15 12.57
CA TRP A 157 6.91 -12.63 12.78
C TRP A 157 6.58 -13.81 11.86
N THR A 158 6.96 -13.70 10.58
CA THR A 158 6.74 -14.72 9.54
C THR A 158 7.46 -16.01 9.91
N GLU A 159 8.72 -15.94 10.35
CA GLU A 159 9.48 -17.13 10.79
C GLU A 159 8.84 -17.86 11.98
N LYS A 160 8.25 -17.11 12.92
CA LYS A 160 7.64 -17.67 14.14
C LYS A 160 6.25 -18.26 13.92
N HIS A 161 5.51 -17.77 12.92
CA HIS A 161 4.09 -18.11 12.72
C HIS A 161 3.81 -18.91 11.44
N SER A 162 4.78 -19.02 10.55
CA SER A 162 4.65 -19.78 9.31
C SER A 162 5.04 -21.24 9.50
N LYS A 163 4.19 -22.13 9.00
CA LYS A 163 4.48 -23.55 8.87
C LYS A 163 4.56 -23.89 7.40
N THR A 164 5.52 -24.73 7.06
CA THR A 164 5.69 -25.25 5.70
C THR A 164 5.28 -26.71 5.63
N ARG A 165 4.79 -27.11 4.46
CA ARG A 165 4.54 -28.49 4.06
C ARG A 165 5.39 -28.84 2.85
N LYS A 166 5.66 -30.13 2.65
CA LYS A 166 6.27 -30.60 1.40
C LYS A 166 5.26 -30.51 0.26
N LEU A 167 5.75 -30.15 -0.92
CA LEU A 167 4.98 -30.23 -2.16
C LEU A 167 4.82 -31.69 -2.56
N THR A 168 3.65 -32.04 -3.08
CA THR A 168 3.39 -33.32 -3.72
C THR A 168 4.02 -33.35 -5.12
N GLU A 169 4.21 -34.53 -5.70
CA GLU A 169 4.77 -34.66 -7.05
C GLU A 169 3.87 -33.98 -8.09
N GLU A 170 2.55 -34.09 -7.93
CA GLU A 170 1.54 -33.44 -8.78
C GLU A 170 1.68 -31.90 -8.76
N GLU A 171 1.94 -31.31 -7.59
CA GLU A 171 2.16 -29.86 -7.44
C GLU A 171 3.51 -29.39 -7.99
N ARG A 172 4.51 -30.27 -8.05
CA ARG A 172 5.80 -29.97 -8.69
C ARG A 172 5.71 -30.02 -10.21
N GLU A 173 4.81 -30.85 -10.73
CA GLU A 173 4.60 -31.03 -12.17
C GLU A 173 3.60 -30.02 -12.78
N CYS A 174 2.70 -29.43 -11.98
CA CYS A 174 1.66 -28.53 -12.48
C CYS A 174 2.17 -27.12 -12.87
N GLY A 175 3.36 -26.73 -12.44
CA GLY A 175 3.98 -25.44 -12.75
C GLY A 175 3.45 -24.25 -11.94
N GLU A 176 2.62 -24.49 -10.91
CA GLU A 176 2.16 -23.45 -9.99
C GLU A 176 3.26 -22.96 -9.05
N TYR A 177 4.26 -23.79 -8.78
CA TYR A 177 5.41 -23.47 -7.95
C TYR A 177 6.71 -23.48 -8.78
N PRO A 178 7.71 -22.64 -8.44
CA PRO A 178 9.02 -22.74 -9.03
C PRO A 178 9.58 -24.16 -8.91
N SER A 179 10.17 -24.67 -10.00
CA SER A 179 10.59 -26.08 -10.10
C SER A 179 11.63 -26.52 -9.05
N HIS A 180 12.30 -25.56 -8.40
CA HIS A 180 13.29 -25.80 -7.36
C HIS A 180 12.70 -25.80 -5.94
N TRP A 181 11.41 -25.51 -5.78
CA TRP A 181 10.76 -25.53 -4.47
C TRP A 181 10.47 -26.97 -4.03
N GLU A 182 10.78 -27.25 -2.75
CA GLU A 182 10.45 -28.52 -2.10
C GLU A 182 9.32 -28.37 -1.07
N THR A 183 9.06 -27.13 -0.65
CA THR A 183 8.13 -26.79 0.41
C THR A 183 7.34 -25.55 0.07
N ALA A 184 6.07 -25.51 0.47
CA ALA A 184 5.22 -24.34 0.44
C ALA A 184 4.62 -24.07 1.82
N LEU A 185 4.09 -22.88 2.05
CA LEU A 185 3.30 -22.60 3.26
C LEU A 185 2.09 -23.55 3.32
N THR A 186 1.69 -23.94 4.53
CA THR A 186 0.37 -24.55 4.71
C THR A 186 -0.71 -23.52 4.35
N GLU A 187 -1.91 -23.98 4.00
CA GLU A 187 -3.03 -23.09 3.66
C GLU A 187 -3.33 -22.12 4.83
N GLU A 188 -3.38 -22.63 6.05
CA GLU A 188 -3.55 -21.83 7.28
C GLU A 188 -2.45 -20.77 7.45
N SER A 189 -1.18 -21.12 7.19
CA SER A 189 -0.06 -20.17 7.30
C SER A 189 -0.05 -19.17 6.15
N SER A 190 -0.48 -19.56 4.96
CA SER A 190 -0.63 -18.67 3.81
C SER A 190 -1.70 -17.62 4.07
N GLU A 191 -2.88 -18.03 4.54
CA GLU A 191 -3.97 -17.10 4.89
C GLU A 191 -3.55 -16.15 6.02
N ALA A 192 -2.93 -16.68 7.08
CA ALA A 192 -2.42 -15.86 8.19
C ALA A 192 -1.35 -14.87 7.73
N PHE A 193 -0.43 -15.28 6.86
CA PHE A 193 0.59 -14.43 6.28
C PHE A 193 -0.02 -13.30 5.45
N HIS A 194 -0.92 -13.62 4.51
CA HIS A 194 -1.56 -12.62 3.64
C HIS A 194 -2.38 -11.61 4.44
N LYS A 195 -3.14 -12.08 5.43
CA LYS A 195 -3.91 -11.20 6.32
C LYS A 195 -3.01 -10.27 7.12
N LYS A 196 -1.90 -10.78 7.68
CA LYS A 196 -0.98 -9.95 8.45
C LYS A 196 -0.21 -8.97 7.56
N LYS A 197 0.18 -9.42 6.37
CA LYS A 197 0.81 -8.60 5.34
C LYS A 197 -0.08 -7.41 4.96
N GLU A 198 -1.35 -7.65 4.65
CA GLU A 198 -2.31 -6.58 4.32
C GLU A 198 -2.48 -5.59 5.48
N GLU A 199 -2.59 -6.07 6.72
CA GLU A 199 -2.67 -5.22 7.91
C GLU A 199 -1.46 -4.28 8.03
N VAL A 200 -0.25 -4.83 7.87
CA VAL A 200 1.01 -4.09 7.98
C VAL A 200 1.14 -3.08 6.83
N GLU A 201 0.90 -3.51 5.59
CA GLU A 201 1.03 -2.68 4.40
C GLU A 201 0.06 -1.50 4.41
N ILE A 202 -1.20 -1.72 4.79
CA ILE A 202 -2.21 -0.65 4.88
C ILE A 202 -1.85 0.32 6.01
N ALA A 203 -1.47 -0.16 7.19
CA ALA A 203 -1.09 0.70 8.30
C ALA A 203 0.15 1.54 7.96
N PHE A 204 1.17 0.93 7.36
CA PHE A 204 2.36 1.61 6.88
C PHE A 204 2.02 2.67 5.83
N ALA A 205 1.16 2.33 4.86
CA ALA A 205 0.73 3.24 3.80
C ALA A 205 -0.06 4.44 4.35
N LYS A 206 -0.94 4.23 5.34
CA LYS A 206 -1.68 5.31 6.02
C LYS A 206 -0.76 6.24 6.82
N ALA A 207 0.23 5.68 7.51
CA ALA A 207 1.15 6.45 8.34
C ALA A 207 2.13 7.28 7.48
N THR A 208 2.62 6.70 6.39
CA THR A 208 3.72 7.28 5.59
C THR A 208 3.28 7.96 4.30
N GLY A 209 2.09 7.64 3.79
CA GLY A 209 1.66 8.04 2.44
C GLY A 209 2.40 7.30 1.32
N VAL A 210 3.15 6.24 1.65
CA VAL A 210 3.92 5.41 0.72
C VAL A 210 3.55 3.95 0.92
N TYR A 211 3.16 3.26 -0.15
CA TYR A 211 2.90 1.83 -0.13
C TYR A 211 4.18 1.06 -0.44
N VAL A 212 4.59 0.19 0.49
CA VAL A 212 5.74 -0.71 0.35
C VAL A 212 5.21 -2.15 0.43
N PRO A 213 5.48 -2.99 -0.57
CA PRO A 213 5.14 -4.41 -0.48
C PRO A 213 6.14 -5.11 0.44
N PHE A 214 5.68 -5.61 1.59
CA PHE A 214 6.54 -6.34 2.53
C PHE A 214 6.55 -7.82 2.19
N LEU A 215 7.75 -8.39 2.04
CA LEU A 215 7.92 -9.80 1.67
C LEU A 215 8.03 -10.71 2.90
N GLY A 216 8.37 -10.17 4.07
CA GLY A 216 8.48 -10.95 5.31
C GLY A 216 9.54 -12.06 5.22
N GLY A 217 10.64 -11.79 4.49
CA GLY A 217 11.72 -12.76 4.24
C GLY A 217 11.36 -13.88 3.27
N LEU A 218 10.13 -13.94 2.74
CA LEU A 218 9.75 -14.89 1.71
C LEU A 218 10.22 -14.38 0.34
N ILE A 219 11.13 -15.12 -0.28
CA ILE A 219 11.52 -14.89 -1.67
C ILE A 219 10.42 -15.47 -2.55
N PHE A 220 9.47 -14.63 -2.96
CA PHE A 220 8.62 -14.91 -4.12
C PHE A 220 9.36 -14.36 -5.34
N GLU A 221 10.05 -15.23 -6.08
CA GLU A 221 10.59 -14.89 -7.41
C GLU A 221 9.50 -14.93 -8.47
#